data_AF-A0A9X6YUG5-F1
#
_entry.id   AF-A0A9X6YUG5-F1
#
_cell.length_a   1.000
_cell.length_b   1.000
_cell.length_c   1.000
_cell.angle_alpha   90.00
_cell.angle_beta   90.00
_cell.angle_gamma   90.00
#
_symmetry.space_group_name_H-M   'P 1'
#
loop_
_entity.id
_entity.type
_entity.pdbx_description
1 polymer ?
#
loop_
_entity_poly.entity_id
_entity_poly.type
_entity_poly.pdbx_seq_one_letter_code
_entity_poly.pdbx_strand_id
1 'polypeptide(L)'
;MEEIQLILAKNLKTIREKEKISLEKVSQLTGVSKTMIGQIERGESSPTLTTIWKIANGLKVSFTSLINNPQPDTKVILRKDIQALSEDNGKYKVYPSFPFQDDRHFEMYTVEIETEGKLSSEGHKEGAEEFITVFEGELTVEVNNCQYTLNSGDSIRFKADRSHSYHNLGKSLTRLSMTIYYPTA
;
A
#
# COMPACT_ATOMS: atom_id res chain seq x y z
N MET A 1 -12.62 10.33 13.86
CA MET A 1 -11.59 11.05 13.07
C MET A 1 -10.75 11.82 14.06
N GLU A 2 -9.43 11.61 14.09
CA GLU A 2 -8.54 12.52 14.84
C GLU A 2 -8.59 13.91 14.21
N GLU A 3 -8.58 14.96 15.03
CA GLU A 3 -8.51 16.34 14.53
C GLU A 3 -7.13 16.57 13.88
N ILE A 4 -7.12 17.25 12.72
CA ILE A 4 -5.90 17.54 11.92
C ILE A 4 -4.79 18.17 12.78
N GLN A 5 -5.18 18.99 13.76
CA GLN A 5 -4.28 19.61 14.73
C GLN A 5 -3.49 18.58 15.55
N LEU A 6 -4.14 17.51 16.01
CA LEU A 6 -3.49 16.44 16.79
C LEU A 6 -2.57 15.59 15.90
N ILE A 7 -2.96 15.35 14.65
CA ILE A 7 -2.14 14.67 13.66
C ILE A 7 -0.85 15.46 13.41
N LEU A 8 -0.98 16.77 13.18
CA LEU A 8 0.16 17.67 12.99
C LEU A 8 1.08 17.70 14.21
N ALA A 9 0.50 17.80 15.41
CA ALA A 9 1.25 17.79 16.66
C ALA A 9 2.14 16.54 16.79
N LYS A 10 1.53 15.37 16.57
CA LYS A 10 2.20 14.07 16.65
C LYS A 10 3.29 13.95 15.59
N ASN A 11 2.99 14.25 14.33
CA ASN A 11 3.92 14.10 13.22
C ASN A 11 5.13 15.04 13.35
N LEU A 12 4.90 16.31 13.70
CA LEU A 12 5.98 17.28 13.91
C LEU A 12 6.93 16.81 15.02
N LYS A 13 6.38 16.35 16.14
CA LYS A 13 7.16 15.82 17.25
C LYS A 13 7.97 14.59 16.84
N THR A 14 7.35 13.63 16.15
CA THR A 14 8.03 12.43 15.65
C THR A 14 9.18 12.76 14.70
N ILE A 15 8.98 13.67 13.75
CA ILE A 15 10.04 14.10 12.81
C ILE A 15 11.18 14.76 13.61
N ARG A 16 10.86 15.67 14.52
CA ARG A 16 11.87 16.36 15.35
C ARG A 16 12.70 15.39 16.18
N GLU A 17 12.06 14.41 16.82
CA GLU A 17 12.72 13.40 17.65
C GLU A 17 13.56 12.42 16.83
N LYS A 18 13.07 12.01 15.66
CA LYS A 18 13.82 11.16 14.70
C LYS A 18 15.10 11.85 14.22
N GLU A 19 15.02 13.13 13.89
CA GLU A 19 16.17 13.95 13.46
C GLU A 19 17.04 14.41 14.64
N LYS A 20 16.64 14.13 15.89
CA LYS A 20 17.34 14.51 17.13
C LYS A 20 17.64 16.01 17.24
N ILE A 21 16.73 16.87 16.75
CA ILE A 21 16.89 18.32 16.79
C ILE A 21 16.02 18.97 17.87
N SER A 22 16.47 20.10 18.42
CA SER A 22 15.72 20.85 19.44
C SER A 22 14.61 21.71 18.82
N LEU A 23 13.64 22.15 19.61
CA LEU A 23 12.63 23.12 19.18
C LEU A 23 13.27 24.42 18.66
N GLU A 24 14.40 24.82 19.25
CA GLU A 24 15.20 25.96 18.78
C GLU A 24 15.69 25.74 17.36
N LYS A 25 16.23 24.55 17.08
CA LYS A 25 16.74 24.21 15.75
C LYS A 25 15.61 24.13 14.73
N VAL A 26 14.44 23.57 15.07
CA VAL A 26 13.25 23.59 14.21
C VAL A 26 12.83 25.03 13.90
N SER A 27 12.85 25.91 14.90
CA SER A 27 12.51 27.32 14.71
C SER A 27 13.45 28.00 13.70
N GLN A 28 14.76 27.78 13.84
CA GLN A 28 15.77 28.29 12.90
C GLN A 28 15.61 27.74 11.48
N LEU A 29 15.31 26.45 11.33
CA LEU A 29 15.15 25.80 10.02
C LEU A 29 13.88 26.25 9.28
N THR A 30 12.80 26.49 10.02
CA THR A 30 11.47 26.73 9.45
C THR A 30 11.10 28.21 9.39
N GLY A 31 11.79 29.07 10.15
CA GLY A 31 11.42 30.47 10.35
C GLY A 31 10.12 30.67 11.14
N VAL A 32 9.61 29.63 11.81
CA VAL A 32 8.45 29.67 12.71
C VAL A 32 8.96 29.79 14.15
N SER A 33 8.34 30.61 14.98
CA SER A 33 8.84 30.86 16.34
C SER A 33 8.84 29.59 17.20
N LYS A 34 9.85 29.43 18.06
CA LYS A 34 9.97 28.30 19.00
C LYS A 34 8.71 28.10 19.84
N THR A 35 8.11 29.20 20.30
CA THR A 35 6.85 29.17 21.07
C THR A 35 5.73 28.54 20.25
N MET A 36 5.58 28.94 18.98
CA MET A 36 4.57 28.40 18.08
C MET A 36 4.84 26.92 17.78
N ILE A 37 6.08 26.51 17.50
CA ILE A 37 6.44 25.09 17.32
C ILE A 37 6.06 24.27 18.56
N GLY A 38 6.37 24.78 19.77
CA GLY A 38 6.01 24.11 21.02
C GLY A 38 4.51 23.98 21.23
N GLN A 39 3.72 25.01 20.88
CA GLN A 39 2.25 24.95 20.94
C GLN A 39 1.69 23.94 19.93
N ILE A 40 2.25 23.88 18.72
CA ILE A 40 1.86 22.90 17.70
C ILE A 40 2.13 21.49 18.21
N GLU A 41 3.33 21.18 18.73
CA GLU A 41 3.66 19.83 19.23
C GLU A 41 2.80 19.37 20.42
N ARG A 42 2.22 20.31 21.19
CA ARG A 42 1.28 20.00 22.28
C ARG A 42 -0.18 19.93 21.82
N GLY A 43 -0.45 20.20 20.55
CA GLY A 43 -1.81 20.28 20.02
C GLY A 43 -2.61 21.45 20.59
N GLU A 44 -1.95 22.54 21.00
CA GLU A 44 -2.59 23.73 21.60
C GLU A 44 -2.89 24.82 20.57
N SER A 45 -2.36 24.71 19.34
CA SER A 45 -2.59 25.68 18.27
C SER A 45 -2.97 24.99 16.96
N SER A 46 -3.85 25.65 16.20
CA SER A 46 -4.18 25.29 14.83
C SER A 46 -3.46 26.25 13.87
N PRO A 47 -2.27 25.88 13.36
CA PRO A 47 -1.48 26.77 12.52
C PRO A 47 -2.12 26.96 11.14
N THR A 48 -1.81 28.09 10.50
CA THR A 48 -2.26 28.36 9.13
C THR A 48 -1.55 27.44 8.12
N LEU A 49 -2.15 27.28 6.94
CA LEU A 49 -1.55 26.51 5.84
C LEU A 49 -0.13 27.01 5.50
N THR A 50 0.08 28.33 5.50
CA THR A 50 1.38 28.96 5.27
C THR A 50 2.41 28.54 6.32
N THR A 51 2.01 28.43 7.59
CA THR A 51 2.90 27.97 8.66
C THR A 51 3.28 26.51 8.48
N ILE A 52 2.33 25.64 8.12
CA ILE A 52 2.61 24.21 7.87
C ILE A 52 3.58 24.06 6.69
N TRP A 53 3.41 24.83 5.61
CA TRP A 53 4.35 24.84 4.48
C TRP A 53 5.75 25.31 4.87
N LYS A 54 5.86 26.35 5.71
CA LYS A 54 7.15 26.79 6.25
C LYS A 54 7.84 25.67 7.05
N ILE A 55 7.08 24.94 7.85
CA ILE A 55 7.58 23.80 8.62
C ILE A 55 8.05 22.69 7.67
N ALA A 56 7.22 22.29 6.71
CA ALA A 56 7.54 21.24 5.73
C ALA A 56 8.84 21.57 4.97
N ASN A 57 8.92 22.78 4.42
CA ASN A 57 10.08 23.24 3.65
C ASN A 57 11.35 23.33 4.52
N GLY A 58 11.24 23.87 5.73
CA GLY A 58 12.38 24.01 6.64
C GLY A 58 12.94 22.66 7.11
N LEU A 59 12.06 21.67 7.31
CA LEU A 59 12.44 20.31 7.69
C LEU A 59 12.72 19.40 6.48
N LYS A 60 12.56 19.91 5.25
CA LYS A 60 12.71 19.15 4.00
C LYS A 60 11.85 17.87 3.96
N VAL A 61 10.64 17.96 4.51
CA VAL A 61 9.64 16.88 4.47
C VAL A 61 8.47 17.31 3.59
N SER A 62 7.68 16.34 3.12
CA SER A 62 6.47 16.67 2.39
C SER A 62 5.42 17.30 3.31
N PHE A 63 4.57 18.18 2.77
CA PHE A 63 3.43 18.72 3.50
C PHE A 63 2.51 17.61 4.04
N THR A 64 2.26 16.58 3.22
CA THR A 64 1.41 15.44 3.58
C THR A 64 2.00 14.63 4.74
N SER A 65 3.32 14.54 4.87
CA SER A 65 3.98 13.91 6.04
C SER A 65 3.64 14.58 7.37
N LEU A 66 3.23 15.86 7.35
CA LEU A 66 2.83 16.58 8.56
C LEU A 66 1.34 16.41 8.89
N ILE A 67 0.48 16.25 7.89
CA ILE A 67 -0.98 16.27 8.09
C ILE A 67 -1.67 14.91 7.90
N ASN A 68 -0.98 13.90 7.38
CA ASN A 68 -1.54 12.57 7.22
C ASN A 68 -1.44 11.79 8.53
N ASN A 69 -2.42 10.91 8.77
CA ASN A 69 -2.32 9.98 9.89
C ASN A 69 -1.03 9.17 9.76
N PRO A 70 -0.17 9.14 10.80
CA PRO A 70 1.01 8.29 10.78
C PRO A 70 0.53 6.85 10.61
N GLN A 71 0.99 6.21 9.53
CA GLN A 71 0.75 4.78 9.36
C GLN A 71 1.50 4.06 10.49
N PRO A 72 0.86 3.11 11.19
CA PRO A 72 1.56 2.34 12.20
C PRO A 72 2.72 1.58 11.56
N ASP A 73 3.86 1.52 12.25
CA ASP A 73 5.05 0.77 11.78
C ASP A 73 4.72 -0.70 11.48
N THR A 74 3.74 -1.25 12.21
CA THR A 74 3.25 -2.61 12.04
C THR A 74 1.74 -2.59 11.83
N LYS A 75 1.28 -3.26 10.77
CA LYS A 75 -0.14 -3.47 10.48
C LYS A 75 -0.42 -4.94 10.27
N VAL A 76 -1.31 -5.50 11.10
CA VAL A 76 -1.86 -6.84 10.91
C VAL A 76 -3.16 -6.73 10.13
N ILE A 77 -3.30 -7.54 9.08
CA ILE A 77 -4.53 -7.63 8.29
C ILE A 77 -5.17 -8.98 8.60
N LEU A 78 -6.32 -8.95 9.27
CA LEU A 78 -7.04 -10.18 9.59
C LEU A 78 -8.00 -10.52 8.45
N ARG A 79 -7.97 -11.79 8.04
CA ARG A 79 -8.84 -12.34 6.98
C ARG A 79 -10.31 -11.97 7.14
N LYS A 80 -10.83 -12.06 8.37
CA LYS A 80 -12.23 -11.76 8.71
C LYS A 80 -12.64 -10.30 8.50
N ASP A 81 -11.66 -9.39 8.43
CA ASP A 81 -11.88 -7.96 8.28
C ASP A 81 -11.77 -7.52 6.80
N ILE A 82 -11.43 -8.43 5.88
CA ILE A 82 -11.34 -8.17 4.45
C ILE A 82 -12.68 -8.53 3.77
N GLN A 83 -13.27 -7.57 3.07
CA GLN A 83 -14.37 -7.84 2.16
C GLN A 83 -13.85 -8.55 0.90
N ALA A 84 -14.34 -9.75 0.65
CA ALA A 84 -14.02 -10.50 -0.57
C ALA A 84 -14.69 -9.85 -1.79
N LEU A 85 -13.95 -9.75 -2.88
CA LEU A 85 -14.49 -9.51 -4.21
C LEU A 85 -14.61 -10.86 -4.91
N SER A 86 -15.68 -11.06 -5.67
CA SER A 86 -15.99 -12.36 -6.30
C SER A 86 -16.32 -12.16 -7.77
N GLU A 87 -15.74 -13.01 -8.60
CA GLU A 87 -15.94 -13.09 -10.04
C GLU A 87 -16.26 -14.54 -10.43
N ASP A 88 -16.63 -14.77 -11.70
CA ASP A 88 -16.91 -16.10 -12.25
C ASP A 88 -17.96 -16.88 -11.41
N ASN A 89 -19.09 -16.23 -11.12
CA ASN A 89 -20.16 -16.77 -10.28
C ASN A 89 -19.68 -17.23 -8.88
N GLY A 90 -18.65 -16.58 -8.35
CA GLY A 90 -18.10 -16.87 -7.02
C GLY A 90 -16.99 -17.93 -7.01
N LYS A 91 -16.57 -18.43 -8.17
CA LYS A 91 -15.44 -19.36 -8.28
C LYS A 91 -14.08 -18.69 -8.15
N TYR A 92 -13.99 -17.39 -8.46
CA TYR A 92 -12.77 -16.63 -8.30
C TYR A 92 -12.99 -15.57 -7.21
N LYS A 93 -12.22 -15.64 -6.13
CA LYS A 93 -12.33 -14.71 -5.00
C LYS A 93 -11.02 -14.02 -4.72
N VAL A 94 -11.07 -12.69 -4.60
CA VAL A 94 -9.91 -11.85 -4.30
C VAL A 94 -10.12 -11.16 -2.96
N TYR A 95 -9.04 -11.11 -2.18
CA TYR A 95 -9.01 -10.53 -0.86
C TYR A 95 -7.85 -9.55 -0.78
N PRO A 96 -8.11 -8.23 -0.96
CA PRO A 96 -7.10 -7.19 -0.91
C PRO A 96 -6.47 -7.10 0.48
N SER A 97 -5.33 -7.77 0.66
CA SER A 97 -4.61 -7.79 1.92
C SER A 97 -3.89 -6.46 2.13
N PHE A 98 -3.26 -5.94 1.09
CA PHE A 98 -2.70 -4.59 1.05
C PHE A 98 -3.20 -3.90 -0.24
N PRO A 99 -4.25 -3.07 -0.15
CA PRO A 99 -4.74 -2.31 -1.30
C PRO A 99 -3.77 -1.19 -1.69
N PHE A 100 -3.98 -0.60 -2.87
CA PHE A 100 -3.08 0.42 -3.41
C PHE A 100 -2.90 1.59 -2.44
N GLN A 101 -1.66 2.01 -2.30
CA GLN A 101 -1.33 3.30 -1.70
C GLN A 101 -0.29 3.98 -2.58
N ASP A 102 -0.48 5.27 -2.81
CA ASP A 102 0.34 6.08 -3.72
C ASP A 102 1.83 6.01 -3.37
N ASP A 103 2.18 5.77 -2.10
CA ASP A 103 3.54 5.71 -1.58
C ASP A 103 4.18 4.32 -1.63
N ARG A 104 3.40 3.25 -1.83
CA ARG A 104 3.91 1.87 -1.83
C ARG A 104 4.17 1.32 -3.22
N HIS A 105 3.46 1.84 -4.23
CA HIS A 105 3.56 1.38 -5.62
C HIS A 105 3.28 -0.12 -5.84
N PHE A 106 2.66 -0.80 -4.89
CA PHE A 106 2.21 -2.18 -5.05
C PHE A 106 0.88 -2.43 -4.36
N GLU A 107 0.22 -3.51 -4.78
CA GLU A 107 -0.94 -4.10 -4.15
C GLU A 107 -0.71 -5.57 -3.93
N MET A 108 -1.29 -6.12 -2.86
CA MET A 108 -1.17 -7.53 -2.54
C MET A 108 -2.53 -8.12 -2.22
N TYR A 109 -2.80 -9.26 -2.84
CA TYR A 109 -4.02 -10.02 -2.69
C TYR A 109 -3.71 -11.43 -2.19
N THR A 110 -4.66 -11.98 -1.43
CA THR A 110 -4.86 -13.42 -1.37
C THR A 110 -5.95 -13.76 -2.38
N VAL A 111 -5.72 -14.78 -3.20
CA VAL A 111 -6.71 -15.24 -4.19
C VAL A 111 -7.06 -16.69 -3.89
N GLU A 112 -8.35 -17.00 -4.01
CA GLU A 112 -8.89 -18.35 -3.96
C GLU A 112 -9.61 -18.63 -5.28
N ILE A 113 -9.28 -19.74 -5.93
CA ILE A 113 -9.89 -20.16 -7.20
C ILE A 113 -10.45 -21.57 -7.02
N GLU A 114 -11.77 -21.70 -7.07
CA GLU A 114 -12.47 -23.00 -7.08
C GLU A 114 -12.12 -23.79 -8.36
N THR A 115 -12.38 -25.09 -8.36
CA THR A 115 -12.16 -25.94 -9.55
C THR A 115 -12.92 -25.40 -10.76
N GLU A 116 -12.27 -25.39 -11.93
CA GLU A 116 -12.76 -24.79 -13.18
C GLU A 116 -13.01 -23.27 -13.09
N GLY A 117 -12.54 -22.62 -12.02
CA GLY A 117 -12.61 -21.18 -11.85
C GLY A 117 -11.57 -20.48 -12.70
N LYS A 118 -11.95 -19.33 -13.27
CA LYS A 118 -11.05 -18.53 -14.10
C LYS A 118 -11.27 -17.04 -13.99
N LEU A 119 -10.24 -16.27 -14.32
CA LEU A 119 -10.34 -14.83 -14.53
C LEU A 119 -9.40 -14.41 -15.66
N SER A 120 -9.87 -13.51 -16.52
CA SER A 120 -9.08 -12.87 -17.57
C SER A 120 -8.92 -11.38 -17.29
N SER A 121 -7.73 -10.86 -17.57
CA SER A 121 -7.39 -9.45 -17.44
C SER A 121 -7.00 -8.90 -18.81
N GLU A 122 -7.44 -7.68 -19.12
CA GLU A 122 -7.00 -6.96 -20.32
C GLU A 122 -5.56 -6.43 -20.18
N GLY A 123 -5.04 -6.40 -18.95
CA GLY A 123 -3.74 -5.85 -18.59
C GLY A 123 -3.85 -4.72 -17.57
N HIS A 124 -2.82 -4.59 -16.74
CA HIS A 124 -2.67 -3.52 -15.76
C HIS A 124 -1.99 -2.29 -16.37
N LYS A 125 -1.70 -1.29 -15.54
CA LYS A 125 -0.99 -0.07 -15.96
C LYS A 125 0.33 -0.42 -16.66
N GLU A 126 0.76 0.47 -17.56
CA GLU A 126 2.01 0.32 -18.31
C GLU A 126 3.20 -0.01 -17.39
N GLY A 127 3.97 -1.02 -17.78
CA GLY A 127 5.14 -1.48 -17.03
C GLY A 127 4.84 -2.33 -15.79
N ALA A 128 3.58 -2.52 -15.41
CA ALA A 128 3.21 -3.30 -14.24
C ALA A 128 3.74 -4.74 -14.31
N GLU A 129 4.15 -5.26 -13.16
CA GLU A 129 4.59 -6.64 -12.99
C GLU A 129 3.72 -7.34 -11.96
N GLU A 130 3.48 -8.62 -12.21
CA GLU A 130 2.84 -9.49 -11.23
C GLU A 130 3.78 -10.55 -10.71
N PHE A 131 3.66 -10.81 -9.43
CA PHE A 131 4.39 -11.83 -8.68
C PHE A 131 3.37 -12.73 -8.00
N ILE A 132 3.37 -14.00 -8.36
CA ILE A 132 2.44 -14.98 -7.81
C ILE A 132 3.22 -16.09 -7.11
N THR A 133 2.73 -16.52 -5.95
CA THR A 133 3.18 -17.74 -5.26
C THR A 133 1.98 -18.58 -4.87
N VAL A 134 1.98 -19.85 -5.29
CA VAL A 134 0.91 -20.80 -4.99
C VAL A 134 1.22 -21.48 -3.66
N PHE A 135 0.25 -21.50 -2.75
CA PHE A 135 0.38 -22.16 -1.44
C PHE A 135 -0.41 -23.47 -1.38
N GLU A 136 -1.51 -23.57 -2.11
CA GLU A 136 -2.37 -24.75 -2.14
C GLU A 136 -2.93 -24.94 -3.55
N GLY A 137 -3.07 -26.18 -3.99
CA GLY A 137 -3.61 -26.52 -5.32
C GLY A 137 -2.63 -26.27 -6.46
N GLU A 138 -3.21 -25.98 -7.63
CA GLU A 138 -2.51 -25.78 -8.90
C GLU A 138 -3.07 -24.55 -9.61
N LEU A 139 -2.20 -23.67 -10.09
CA LEU A 139 -2.58 -22.51 -10.90
C LEU A 139 -2.03 -22.67 -12.31
N THR A 140 -2.88 -22.47 -13.31
CA THR A 140 -2.46 -22.23 -14.69
C THR A 140 -2.54 -20.74 -15.00
N VAL A 141 -1.42 -20.16 -15.45
CA VAL A 141 -1.33 -18.79 -15.95
C VAL A 141 -1.13 -18.82 -17.46
N GLU A 142 -1.95 -18.08 -18.18
CA GLU A 142 -1.74 -17.82 -19.61
C GLU A 142 -1.29 -16.37 -19.81
N VAL A 143 -0.11 -16.18 -20.39
CA VAL A 143 0.46 -14.87 -20.70
C VAL A 143 1.35 -14.97 -21.94
N ASN A 144 1.28 -13.98 -22.84
CA ASN A 144 2.02 -13.99 -24.12
C ASN A 144 1.77 -15.27 -24.97
N ASN A 145 0.53 -15.76 -25.03
CA ASN A 145 0.14 -17.01 -25.70
C ASN A 145 0.91 -18.25 -25.23
N CYS A 146 1.50 -18.18 -24.03
CA CYS A 146 2.19 -19.28 -23.39
C CYS A 146 1.44 -19.64 -22.10
N GLN A 147 1.36 -20.94 -21.83
CA GLN A 147 0.70 -21.48 -20.65
C GLN A 147 1.77 -21.98 -19.66
N TYR A 148 1.63 -21.58 -18.40
CA TYR A 148 2.51 -21.96 -17.30
C TYR A 148 1.69 -22.55 -16.17
N THR A 149 2.01 -23.77 -15.76
CA THR A 149 1.36 -24.43 -14.61
C THR A 149 2.27 -24.37 -13.40
N LEU A 150 1.73 -23.89 -12.29
CA LEU A 150 2.39 -23.75 -10.99
C LEU A 150 1.73 -24.67 -9.96
N ASN A 151 2.54 -25.41 -9.23
CA ASN A 151 2.10 -26.22 -8.10
C ASN A 151 2.32 -25.46 -6.79
N SER A 152 1.80 -26.00 -5.68
CA SER A 152 2.11 -25.51 -4.33
C SER A 152 3.63 -25.38 -4.10
N GLY A 153 4.06 -24.19 -3.69
CA GLY A 153 5.47 -23.83 -3.49
C GLY A 153 6.11 -23.11 -4.68
N ASP A 154 5.51 -23.16 -5.87
CA ASP A 154 6.04 -22.51 -7.06
C ASP A 154 5.67 -21.01 -7.10
N SER A 155 6.51 -20.24 -7.78
CA SER A 155 6.30 -18.82 -8.02
C SER A 155 6.54 -18.43 -9.49
N ILE A 156 5.83 -17.43 -9.98
CA ILE A 156 6.03 -16.83 -11.30
C ILE A 156 6.07 -15.30 -11.20
N ARG A 157 6.85 -14.68 -12.07
CA ARG A 157 6.80 -13.25 -12.35
C ARG A 157 6.61 -13.01 -13.83
N PHE A 158 5.74 -12.09 -14.21
CA PHE A 158 5.54 -11.69 -15.60
C PHE A 158 5.15 -10.21 -15.72
N LYS A 159 5.31 -9.67 -16.93
CA LYS A 159 4.79 -8.35 -17.31
C LYS A 159 3.27 -8.43 -17.40
N ALA A 160 2.59 -7.73 -16.50
CA ALA A 160 1.15 -7.75 -16.37
C ALA A 160 0.47 -6.54 -17.04
N ASP A 161 1.25 -5.70 -17.71
CA ASP A 161 0.80 -4.58 -18.57
C ASP A 161 0.18 -5.01 -19.91
N ARG A 162 -0.22 -6.29 -20.01
CA ARG A 162 -0.76 -6.95 -21.19
C ARG A 162 -1.77 -8.00 -20.76
N SER A 163 -2.58 -8.47 -21.70
CA SER A 163 -3.58 -9.49 -21.40
C SER A 163 -2.96 -10.78 -20.86
N HIS A 164 -3.60 -11.32 -19.83
CA HIS A 164 -3.23 -12.55 -19.16
C HIS A 164 -4.47 -13.16 -18.47
N SER A 165 -4.38 -14.44 -18.09
CA SER A 165 -5.48 -15.10 -17.38
C SER A 165 -5.01 -16.14 -16.36
N TYR A 166 -5.89 -16.42 -15.40
CA TYR A 166 -5.71 -17.34 -14.29
C TYR A 166 -6.76 -18.43 -14.37
N HIS A 167 -6.35 -19.69 -14.23
CA HIS A 167 -7.26 -20.84 -14.28
C HIS A 167 -6.86 -21.86 -13.23
N ASN A 168 -7.85 -22.40 -12.52
CA ASN A 168 -7.66 -23.61 -11.74
C ASN A 168 -8.20 -24.81 -12.53
N LEU A 169 -7.28 -25.51 -13.20
CA LEU A 169 -7.55 -26.77 -13.93
C LEU A 169 -7.35 -28.02 -13.04
N GLY A 170 -7.02 -27.80 -11.77
CA GLY A 170 -6.83 -28.85 -10.78
C GLY A 170 -8.17 -29.39 -10.23
N LYS A 171 -8.05 -30.31 -9.28
CA LYS A 171 -9.20 -31.01 -8.66
C LYS A 171 -9.58 -30.50 -7.27
N SER A 172 -8.89 -29.47 -6.78
CA SER A 172 -9.09 -28.89 -5.45
C SER A 172 -9.01 -27.37 -5.54
N LEU A 173 -9.41 -26.70 -4.46
CA LEU A 173 -9.23 -25.26 -4.30
C LEU A 173 -7.75 -24.87 -4.51
N THR A 174 -7.52 -23.80 -5.26
CA THR A 174 -6.20 -23.20 -5.42
C THR A 174 -6.12 -21.92 -4.58
N ARG A 175 -5.09 -21.79 -3.76
CA ARG A 175 -4.80 -20.59 -2.95
C ARG A 175 -3.44 -20.03 -3.28
N LEU A 176 -3.38 -18.73 -3.48
CA LEU A 176 -2.16 -18.03 -3.83
C LEU A 176 -2.08 -16.63 -3.22
N SER A 177 -0.86 -16.12 -3.13
CA SER A 177 -0.64 -14.68 -3.02
C SER A 177 -0.26 -14.12 -4.38
N MET A 178 -0.83 -12.95 -4.67
CA MET A 178 -0.56 -12.17 -5.87
C MET A 178 -0.14 -10.77 -5.42
N THR A 179 0.99 -10.29 -5.93
CA THR A 179 1.43 -8.91 -5.76
C THR A 179 1.53 -8.25 -7.12
N ILE A 180 0.82 -7.14 -7.30
CA ILE A 180 0.95 -6.27 -8.48
C ILE A 180 1.88 -5.13 -8.09
N TYR A 181 2.99 -4.98 -8.79
CA TYR A 181 3.92 -3.87 -8.65
C TYR A 181 3.77 -2.90 -9.83
N TYR A 182 3.73 -1.61 -9.53
CA TYR A 182 3.63 -0.52 -10.50
C TYR A 182 4.94 0.27 -10.51
N PRO A 183 5.69 0.30 -11.61
CA PRO A 183 6.91 1.10 -11.66
C PRO A 183 6.60 2.60 -11.58
N THR A 184 7.47 3.36 -10.92
CA THR A 184 7.49 4.83 -11.02
C THR A 184 8.10 5.23 -12.35
N ALA A 185 7.42 6.13 -13.09
CA ALA A 185 7.96 6.75 -14.29
C ALA A 185 9.24 7.55 -14.00
#